data_AF-A0A382DNT8-F1
#
_entry.id   AF-A0A382DNT8-F1
#
_cell.length_a   1.000
_cell.length_b   1.000
_cell.length_c   1.000
_cell.angle_alpha   90.00
_cell.angle_beta   90.00
_cell.angle_gamma   90.00
#
_symmetry.space_group_name_H-M   'P 1'
#
loop_
_entity.id
_entity.type
_entity.pdbx_description
1 polymer ?
#
loop_
_entity_poly.entity_id
_entity_poly.type
_entity_poly.pdbx_seq_one_letter_code
_entity_poly.pdbx_strand_id
1 'polypeptide(L)'
;MNFKNTSEIKVPSQLINKIIGQNKAVSLIEKAAKQRRHILLIGEPGTGKSMLGQALSHLVPKEALKDILILPNSSDENTPLVRPIISGRGKELLLRARENVSTSTKRQSILFTIFAIFALLLPWWLRGIYGDIMAAASLISGMMFLMIYAVSINMISKKKKITEPKLLIDTSKKNKAPFIDATGAHAGALFGDVRHDPFQSGGLGTPA
;
A
#
# COMPACT_ATOMS: atom_id res chain seq x y z
N MET A 1 -52.84 8.16 -11.66
CA MET A 1 -51.67 7.26 -11.57
C MET A 1 -52.11 6.04 -10.78
N ASN A 2 -51.98 4.84 -11.34
CA ASN A 2 -52.49 3.61 -10.73
C ASN A 2 -51.38 2.89 -9.96
N PHE A 3 -51.22 3.20 -8.68
CA PHE A 3 -50.43 2.42 -7.72
C PHE A 3 -51.02 2.63 -6.33
N LYS A 4 -50.93 1.62 -5.45
CA LYS A 4 -51.42 1.75 -4.05
C LYS A 4 -50.31 2.23 -3.12
N ASN A 5 -49.05 1.84 -3.38
CA ASN A 5 -47.90 2.24 -2.57
C ASN A 5 -46.66 2.51 -3.43
N THR A 6 -45.75 3.32 -2.92
CA THR A 6 -44.45 3.66 -3.51
C THR A 6 -43.55 2.44 -3.76
N SER A 7 -43.76 1.34 -3.04
CA SER A 7 -43.08 0.06 -3.28
C SER A 7 -43.35 -0.53 -4.68
N GLU A 8 -44.47 -0.15 -5.31
CA GLU A 8 -44.84 -0.59 -6.66
C GLU A 8 -44.11 0.23 -7.75
N ILE A 9 -43.49 1.36 -7.38
CA ILE A 9 -42.79 2.26 -8.30
C ILE A 9 -41.37 1.75 -8.53
N LYS A 10 -41.05 1.44 -9.79
CA LYS A 10 -39.69 1.04 -10.17
C LYS A 10 -38.73 2.23 -10.10
N VAL A 11 -37.71 2.12 -9.25
CA VAL A 11 -36.63 3.12 -9.15
C VAL A 11 -35.52 2.76 -10.14
N PRO A 12 -35.05 3.72 -10.98
CA PRO A 12 -33.95 3.47 -11.92
C PRO A 12 -32.66 3.01 -11.21
N SER A 13 -31.89 2.12 -11.85
CA SER A 13 -30.63 1.62 -11.30
C SER A 13 -29.49 2.64 -11.39
N GLN A 14 -29.43 3.39 -12.49
CA GLN A 14 -28.42 4.42 -12.72
C GLN A 14 -28.79 5.73 -12.01
N LEU A 15 -27.80 6.35 -11.37
CA LEU A 15 -28.00 7.57 -10.59
C LEU A 15 -28.46 8.75 -11.46
N ILE A 16 -27.95 8.84 -12.69
CA ILE A 16 -28.31 9.90 -13.65
C ILE A 16 -29.82 9.93 -13.93
N ASN A 17 -30.47 8.76 -14.00
CA ASN A 17 -31.91 8.62 -14.26
C ASN A 17 -32.77 8.90 -13.02
N LYS A 18 -32.18 9.09 -11.84
CA LYS A 18 -32.89 9.49 -10.62
C LYS A 18 -33.00 11.01 -10.48
N ILE A 19 -32.35 11.78 -11.35
CA ILE A 19 -32.35 13.24 -11.30
C ILE A 19 -33.63 13.75 -11.97
N ILE A 20 -34.42 14.53 -11.23
CA ILE A 20 -35.75 14.97 -11.65
C ILE A 20 -35.69 16.45 -12.05
N GLY A 21 -36.33 16.80 -13.17
CA GLY A 21 -36.55 18.21 -13.56
C GLY A 21 -35.32 18.96 -14.07
N GLN A 22 -34.17 18.30 -14.28
CA GLN A 22 -32.92 18.95 -14.69
C GLN A 22 -32.35 18.41 -16.02
N ASN A 23 -33.21 18.30 -17.05
CA ASN A 23 -32.87 17.69 -18.34
C ASN A 23 -31.60 18.30 -18.99
N LYS A 24 -31.45 19.63 -18.93
CA LYS A 24 -30.29 20.33 -19.49
C LYS A 24 -29.00 19.94 -18.76
N ALA A 25 -29.01 19.91 -17.42
CA ALA A 25 -27.85 19.55 -16.61
C ALA A 25 -27.45 18.08 -16.82
N VAL A 26 -28.43 17.17 -16.86
CA VAL A 26 -28.23 15.75 -17.16
C VAL A 26 -27.53 15.56 -18.51
N SER A 27 -28.03 16.21 -19.57
CA SER A 27 -27.42 16.12 -20.91
C SER A 27 -25.98 16.65 -20.95
N LEU A 28 -25.68 17.67 -20.15
CA LEU A 28 -24.35 18.27 -20.07
C LEU A 28 -23.37 17.38 -19.31
N ILE A 29 -23.83 16.74 -18.22
CA ILE A 29 -23.08 15.74 -17.45
C ILE A 29 -22.73 14.54 -18.33
N GLU A 30 -23.66 14.02 -19.12
CA GLU A 30 -23.37 12.92 -20.06
C GLU A 30 -22.32 13.29 -21.10
N LYS A 31 -22.42 14.49 -21.69
CA LYS A 31 -21.42 15.00 -22.64
C LYS A 31 -20.06 15.17 -21.98
N ALA A 32 -20.02 15.73 -20.78
CA ALA A 32 -18.79 15.94 -20.03
C ALA A 32 -18.14 14.63 -19.59
N ALA A 33 -18.92 13.61 -19.22
CA ALA A 33 -18.41 12.27 -18.89
C ALA A 33 -17.68 11.65 -20.09
N LYS A 34 -18.29 11.72 -21.28
CA LYS A 34 -17.72 11.19 -22.53
C LYS A 34 -16.46 11.96 -22.96
N GLN A 35 -16.49 13.28 -22.83
CA GLN A 35 -15.41 14.17 -23.30
C GLN A 35 -14.35 14.50 -22.23
N ARG A 36 -14.53 14.04 -20.99
CA ARG A 36 -13.68 14.36 -19.82
C ARG A 36 -13.51 15.86 -19.60
N ARG A 37 -14.63 16.61 -19.63
CA ARG A 37 -14.64 18.07 -19.42
C ARG A 37 -15.02 18.41 -17.98
N HIS A 38 -14.47 19.51 -17.47
CA HIS A 38 -14.86 20.08 -16.18
C HIS A 38 -16.24 20.75 -16.28
N ILE A 39 -17.00 20.72 -15.19
CA ILE A 39 -18.32 21.34 -15.09
C ILE A 39 -18.36 22.25 -13.86
N LEU A 40 -18.92 23.44 -14.03
CA LEU A 40 -19.33 24.31 -12.94
C LEU A 40 -20.85 24.26 -12.82
N LEU A 41 -21.35 23.81 -11.67
CA LEU A 41 -22.78 23.76 -11.37
C LEU A 41 -23.16 24.95 -10.48
N ILE A 42 -24.01 25.83 -10.99
CA ILE A 42 -24.50 27.00 -10.27
C ILE A 42 -25.99 26.81 -9.98
N GLY A 43 -26.40 27.04 -8.74
CA GLY A 43 -27.79 26.94 -8.31
C GLY A 43 -27.93 27.05 -6.80
N GLU A 44 -29.16 27.21 -6.33
CA GLU A 44 -29.50 27.31 -4.91
C GLU A 44 -29.07 26.07 -4.10
N PRO A 45 -28.79 26.19 -2.79
CA PRO A 45 -28.53 25.04 -1.94
C PRO A 45 -29.69 24.04 -2.00
N GLY A 46 -29.41 22.73 -1.88
CA GLY A 46 -30.44 21.69 -1.93
C GLY A 46 -30.94 21.29 -3.33
N THR A 47 -30.46 21.92 -4.41
CA THR A 47 -30.86 21.61 -5.80
C THR A 47 -30.20 20.36 -6.42
N GLY A 48 -29.53 19.52 -5.64
CA GLY A 48 -28.96 18.26 -6.16
C GLY A 48 -27.61 18.37 -6.90
N LYS A 49 -26.84 19.45 -6.72
CA LYS A 49 -25.50 19.63 -7.32
C LYS A 49 -24.54 18.47 -7.04
N SER A 50 -24.46 18.01 -5.78
CA SER A 50 -23.62 16.85 -5.41
C SER A 50 -24.12 15.55 -6.06
N MET A 51 -25.43 15.40 -6.25
CA MET A 51 -26.01 14.23 -6.93
C MET A 51 -25.63 14.19 -8.42
N LEU A 52 -25.60 15.34 -9.10
CA LEU A 52 -25.08 15.46 -10.46
C LEU A 52 -23.58 15.07 -10.54
N GLY A 53 -22.77 15.52 -9.57
CA GLY A 53 -21.36 15.14 -9.48
C GLY A 53 -21.14 13.64 -9.28
N GLN A 54 -21.97 13.01 -8.44
CA GLN A 54 -21.96 11.54 -8.28
C GLN A 54 -22.45 10.82 -9.55
N ALA A 55 -23.42 11.39 -10.27
CA ALA A 55 -23.87 10.84 -11.54
C ALA A 55 -22.76 10.90 -12.59
N LEU A 56 -22.00 11.99 -12.64
CA LEU A 56 -20.82 12.12 -13.49
C LEU A 56 -19.79 11.02 -13.21
N SER A 57 -19.42 10.78 -11.95
CA SER A 57 -18.44 9.73 -11.60
C SER A 57 -18.91 8.32 -11.98
N HIS A 58 -20.23 8.06 -11.94
CA HIS A 58 -20.81 6.81 -12.39
C HIS A 58 -20.77 6.60 -13.91
N LEU A 59 -20.72 7.68 -14.69
CA LEU A 59 -20.69 7.64 -16.16
C LEU A 59 -19.27 7.58 -16.73
N VAL A 60 -18.26 7.96 -15.93
CA VAL A 60 -16.85 7.92 -16.38
C VAL A 60 -16.38 6.46 -16.54
N PRO A 61 -15.74 6.12 -17.67
CA PRO A 61 -15.23 4.77 -17.96
C PRO A 61 -14.22 4.26 -16.91
N LYS A 62 -14.26 2.95 -16.63
CA LYS A 62 -13.41 2.30 -15.61
C LYS A 62 -11.97 2.09 -16.07
N GLU A 63 -11.71 2.03 -17.37
CA GLU A 63 -10.36 1.80 -17.91
C GLU A 63 -9.37 2.91 -17.51
N ALA A 64 -9.87 4.03 -16.98
CA ALA A 64 -9.08 5.13 -16.47
C ALA A 64 -8.55 4.91 -15.03
N LEU A 65 -8.97 3.86 -14.31
CA LEU A 65 -8.57 3.65 -12.92
C LEU A 65 -7.12 3.17 -12.82
N LYS A 66 -6.36 3.87 -11.98
CA LYS A 66 -4.96 3.58 -11.69
C LYS A 66 -4.73 3.59 -10.19
N ASP A 67 -3.90 2.67 -9.73
CA ASP A 67 -3.33 2.73 -8.40
C ASP A 67 -2.11 3.66 -8.43
N ILE A 68 -1.84 4.35 -7.32
CA ILE A 68 -0.66 5.22 -7.19
C ILE A 68 0.25 4.63 -6.11
N LEU A 69 1.46 4.25 -6.52
CA LEU A 69 2.54 3.86 -5.61
C LEU A 69 3.53 5.00 -5.42
N ILE A 70 3.99 5.15 -4.19
CA ILE A 70 5.14 5.96 -3.81
C ILE A 70 6.29 4.99 -3.54
N LEU A 71 7.41 5.19 -4.22
CA LEU A 71 8.63 4.43 -4.05
C LEU A 71 9.72 5.32 -3.43
N PRO A 72 10.59 4.74 -2.60
CA PRO A 72 11.77 5.43 -2.10
C PRO A 72 12.69 5.80 -3.27
N ASN A 73 13.34 6.96 -3.17
CA ASN A 73 14.33 7.40 -4.14
C ASN A 73 15.73 7.30 -3.52
N SER A 74 16.59 6.45 -4.09
CA SER A 74 17.95 6.24 -3.60
C SER A 74 18.92 7.38 -3.91
N SER A 75 18.56 8.26 -4.85
CA SER A 75 19.40 9.41 -5.24
C SER A 75 19.11 10.64 -4.39
N ASP A 76 17.84 10.87 -4.06
CA ASP A 76 17.39 11.98 -3.22
C ASP A 76 16.16 11.56 -2.41
N GLU A 77 16.33 11.41 -1.10
CA GLU A 77 15.30 10.97 -0.17
C GLU A 77 14.11 11.96 -0.10
N ASN A 78 14.34 13.26 -0.33
CA ASN A 78 13.26 14.26 -0.26
C ASN A 78 12.36 14.28 -1.50
N THR A 79 12.72 13.53 -2.55
CA THR A 79 11.95 13.44 -3.80
C THR A 79 11.52 12.01 -4.08
N PRO A 80 10.49 11.49 -3.38
CA PRO A 80 10.02 10.13 -3.58
C PRO A 80 9.44 9.94 -4.99
N LEU A 81 9.62 8.75 -5.55
CA LEU A 81 9.20 8.45 -6.92
C LEU A 81 7.71 8.04 -6.94
N VAL A 82 6.91 8.72 -7.77
CA VAL A 82 5.49 8.41 -7.95
C VAL A 82 5.31 7.53 -9.18
N ARG A 83 4.73 6.35 -9.01
CA ARG A 83 4.46 5.41 -10.12
C ARG A 83 2.98 5.07 -10.22
N PRO A 84 2.30 5.44 -11.33
CA PRO A 84 0.95 5.00 -11.60
C PRO A 84 0.96 3.56 -12.13
N ILE A 85 0.06 2.71 -11.62
CA ILE A 85 -0.04 1.29 -11.98
C ILE A 85 -1.49 0.99 -12.33
N ILE A 86 -1.70 -0.07 -13.12
CA ILE A 86 -3.03 -0.59 -13.40
C ILE A 86 -3.74 -0.92 -12.08
N SER A 87 -5.02 -0.54 -12.01
CA SER A 87 -5.91 -0.81 -10.88
C SER A 87 -5.81 -2.26 -10.40
N GLY A 88 -5.68 -2.46 -9.09
CA GLY A 88 -5.66 -3.77 -8.44
C GLY A 88 -4.26 -4.36 -8.23
N ARG A 89 -3.27 -3.98 -9.05
CA ARG A 89 -1.90 -4.50 -8.92
C ARG A 89 -1.10 -3.85 -7.79
N GLY A 90 -1.52 -2.70 -7.28
CA GLY A 90 -0.81 -2.00 -6.20
C GLY A 90 -0.70 -2.87 -4.94
N LYS A 91 -1.79 -3.52 -4.55
CA LYS A 91 -1.84 -4.40 -3.36
C LYS A 91 -0.99 -5.66 -3.54
N GLU A 92 -1.05 -6.29 -4.71
CA GLU A 92 -0.24 -7.47 -5.06
C GLU A 92 1.26 -7.15 -4.97
N LEU A 93 1.69 -6.01 -5.50
CA LEU A 93 3.09 -5.58 -5.44
C LEU A 93 3.56 -5.30 -4.02
N LEU A 94 2.72 -4.68 -3.20
CA LEU A 94 3.03 -4.40 -1.80
C LEU A 94 3.16 -5.69 -0.98
N LEU A 95 2.26 -6.66 -1.20
CA LEU A 95 2.33 -7.98 -0.56
C LEU A 95 3.61 -8.72 -0.96
N ARG A 96 3.93 -8.77 -2.26
CA ARG A 96 5.18 -9.37 -2.76
C ARG A 96 6.42 -8.69 -2.18
N ALA A 97 6.43 -7.36 -2.08
CA ALA A 97 7.54 -6.63 -1.49
C ALA A 97 7.74 -7.03 -0.02
N ARG A 98 6.66 -7.12 0.77
CA ARG A 98 6.70 -7.57 2.17
C ARG A 98 7.13 -9.03 2.35
N GLU A 99 6.64 -9.91 1.49
CA GLU A 99 7.03 -11.32 1.50
C GLU A 99 8.53 -11.48 1.21
N ASN A 100 9.08 -10.75 0.24
CA ASN A 100 10.51 -10.75 -0.08
C ASN A 100 11.37 -10.29 1.10
N VAL A 101 10.88 -9.32 1.90
CA VAL A 101 11.53 -8.92 3.15
C VAL A 101 11.55 -10.09 4.14
N SER A 102 10.38 -10.62 4.46
CA SER A 102 10.22 -11.65 5.50
C SER A 102 10.92 -12.98 5.16
N THR A 103 10.94 -13.37 3.88
CA THR A 103 11.62 -14.59 3.41
C THR A 103 13.14 -14.47 3.53
N SER A 104 13.70 -13.29 3.28
CA SER A 104 15.14 -13.07 3.44
C SER A 104 15.59 -13.23 4.90
N THR A 105 14.81 -12.70 5.85
CA THR A 105 15.05 -12.86 7.29
C THR A 105 14.87 -14.31 7.74
N LYS A 106 13.78 -14.98 7.29
CA LYS A 106 13.53 -16.40 7.61
C LYS A 106 14.64 -17.32 7.12
N ARG A 107 15.16 -17.11 5.90
CA ARG A 107 16.27 -17.91 5.36
C ARG A 107 17.54 -17.75 6.19
N GLN A 108 17.84 -16.54 6.63
CA GLN A 108 18.99 -16.28 7.51
C GLN A 108 18.82 -16.96 8.88
N SER A 109 17.62 -16.92 9.47
CA SER A 109 17.32 -17.62 10.72
C SER A 109 17.39 -19.14 10.58
N ILE A 110 16.92 -19.72 9.48
CA ILE A 110 17.01 -21.17 9.21
C ILE A 110 18.48 -21.60 9.05
N LEU A 111 19.30 -20.82 8.35
CA LEU A 111 20.73 -21.11 8.24
C LEU A 111 21.42 -21.04 9.60
N PHE A 112 21.07 -20.05 10.43
CA PHE A 112 21.59 -19.94 11.80
C PHE A 112 21.21 -21.16 12.65
N THR A 113 19.96 -21.62 12.61
CA THR A 113 19.53 -22.80 13.37
C THR A 113 20.23 -24.08 12.89
N ILE A 114 20.46 -24.25 11.60
CA ILE A 114 21.23 -25.38 11.06
C ILE A 114 22.68 -25.35 11.57
N PHE A 115 23.37 -24.22 11.51
CA PHE A 115 24.74 -24.09 12.04
C PHE A 115 24.79 -24.30 13.56
N ALA A 116 23.78 -23.84 14.30
CA ALA A 116 23.70 -24.04 15.74
C ALA A 116 23.55 -25.53 16.11
N ILE A 117 22.70 -26.26 15.39
CA ILE A 117 22.54 -27.71 15.57
C ILE A 117 23.86 -28.44 15.24
N PHE A 118 24.52 -28.07 14.15
CA PHE A 118 25.79 -28.68 13.75
C PHE A 118 26.89 -28.46 14.79
N ALA A 119 27.00 -27.25 15.35
CA ALA A 119 27.97 -26.93 16.39
C ALA A 119 27.76 -27.71 17.70
N LEU A 120 26.51 -28.13 18.00
CA LEU A 120 26.17 -28.95 19.17
C LEU A 120 26.40 -30.45 18.95
N LEU A 121 26.19 -30.95 17.73
CA LEU A 121 26.32 -32.37 17.40
C LEU A 121 27.75 -32.79 17.06
N LEU A 122 28.54 -31.91 16.43
CA LEU A 122 29.93 -32.19 16.05
C LEU A 122 30.83 -32.65 17.22
N PRO A 123 30.80 -32.02 18.41
CA PRO A 123 31.66 -32.42 19.53
C PRO A 123 31.35 -33.83 20.06
N TRP A 124 30.08 -34.23 20.03
CA TRP A 124 29.66 -35.58 20.43
C TRP A 124 30.18 -36.64 19.48
N TRP A 125 30.24 -36.34 18.18
CA TRP A 125 30.81 -37.23 17.18
C TRP A 125 32.35 -37.34 17.30
N LEU A 126 33.04 -36.20 17.50
CA LEU A 126 34.50 -36.15 17.66
C LEU A 126 34.99 -36.84 18.95
N ARG A 127 34.19 -36.80 20.03
CA ARG A 127 34.48 -37.50 21.29
C ARG A 127 34.72 -39.00 21.09
N GLY A 128 33.94 -39.64 20.23
CA GLY A 128 34.02 -41.09 20.00
C GLY A 128 35.30 -41.55 19.32
N ILE A 129 36.05 -40.64 18.66
CA ILE A 129 37.24 -40.98 17.87
C ILE A 129 38.53 -40.46 18.53
N TYR A 130 38.52 -39.23 19.05
CA TYR A 130 39.73 -38.52 19.50
C TYR A 130 39.80 -38.27 21.01
N GLY A 131 38.79 -38.70 21.78
CA GLY A 131 38.73 -38.53 23.23
C GLY A 131 38.22 -37.16 23.71
N ASP A 132 38.06 -37.03 25.03
CA ASP A 132 37.32 -35.91 25.65
C ASP A 132 37.98 -34.53 25.49
N ILE A 133 39.32 -34.48 25.39
CA ILE A 133 40.08 -33.23 25.27
C ILE A 133 39.78 -32.54 23.92
N MET A 134 39.78 -33.31 22.83
CA MET A 134 39.48 -32.79 21.50
C MET A 134 38.01 -32.42 21.34
N ALA A 135 37.11 -33.17 22.00
CA ALA A 135 35.70 -32.83 22.03
C ALA A 135 35.45 -31.47 22.72
N ALA A 136 36.07 -31.22 23.87
CA ALA A 136 35.96 -29.94 24.58
C ALA A 136 36.51 -28.77 23.75
N ALA A 137 37.66 -28.93 23.09
CA ALA A 137 38.24 -27.91 22.22
C ALA A 137 37.31 -27.57 21.04
N SER A 138 36.71 -28.59 20.41
CA SER A 138 35.76 -28.39 19.30
C SER A 138 34.50 -27.64 19.73
N LEU A 139 33.98 -27.90 20.94
CA LEU A 139 32.78 -27.24 21.48
C LEU A 139 33.03 -25.75 21.72
N ILE A 140 34.19 -25.41 22.31
CA ILE A 140 34.58 -24.00 22.54
C ILE A 140 34.73 -23.27 21.20
N SER A 141 35.37 -23.90 20.21
CA SER A 141 35.51 -23.30 18.87
C SER A 141 34.17 -23.10 18.16
N GLY A 142 33.24 -24.06 18.29
CA GLY A 142 31.89 -23.98 17.72
C GLY A 142 31.06 -22.87 18.35
N MET A 143 31.15 -22.69 19.68
CA MET A 143 30.47 -21.59 20.37
C MET A 143 31.04 -20.22 19.99
N MET A 144 32.37 -20.09 19.88
CA MET A 144 33.00 -18.85 19.39
C MET A 144 32.57 -18.51 17.97
N PHE A 145 32.51 -19.51 17.07
CA PHE A 145 32.05 -19.32 15.70
C PHE A 145 30.60 -18.82 15.63
N LEU A 146 29.69 -19.43 16.40
CA LEU A 146 28.30 -18.99 16.46
C LEU A 146 28.16 -17.56 17.03
N MET A 147 28.94 -17.20 18.04
CA MET A 147 28.98 -15.84 18.60
C MET A 147 29.39 -14.81 17.56
N ILE A 148 30.48 -15.07 16.82
CA ILE A 148 30.96 -14.17 15.76
C ILE A 148 29.93 -14.08 14.64
N TYR A 149 29.35 -15.20 14.23
CA TYR A 149 28.31 -15.25 13.20
C TYR A 149 27.05 -14.48 13.63
N ALA A 150 26.59 -14.64 14.87
CA ALA A 150 25.45 -13.90 15.42
C ALA A 150 25.69 -12.38 15.44
N VAL A 151 26.86 -11.92 15.88
CA VAL A 151 27.22 -10.50 15.87
C VAL A 151 27.28 -9.96 14.43
N SER A 152 27.84 -10.74 13.49
CA SER A 152 27.92 -10.34 12.08
C SER A 152 26.54 -10.17 11.43
N ILE A 153 25.59 -11.06 11.70
CA ILE A 153 24.22 -10.96 11.20
C ILE A 153 23.53 -9.73 11.79
N ASN A 154 23.68 -9.49 13.09
CA ASN A 154 23.07 -8.34 13.77
C ASN A 154 23.60 -7.00 13.22
N MET A 155 24.87 -6.93 12.83
CA MET A 155 25.44 -5.75 12.16
C MET A 155 24.94 -5.56 10.72
N ILE A 156 24.82 -6.65 9.95
CA ILE A 156 24.36 -6.61 8.56
C ILE A 156 22.87 -6.26 8.47
N SER A 157 22.04 -6.81 9.37
CA SER A 157 20.60 -6.55 9.42
C SER A 157 20.28 -5.09 9.78
N LYS A 158 21.09 -4.43 10.60
CA LYS A 158 20.91 -3.00 10.91
C LYS A 158 21.11 -2.07 9.71
N LYS A 159 21.88 -2.47 8.68
CA LYS A 159 22.11 -1.67 7.47
C LYS A 159 21.03 -1.85 6.40
N LYS A 160 20.22 -2.90 6.46
CA LYS A 160 19.16 -3.16 5.49
C LYS A 160 17.86 -2.49 5.94
N LYS A 161 17.80 -1.16 5.89
CA LYS A 161 16.53 -0.42 5.98
C LYS A 161 15.76 -0.73 4.71
N ILE A 162 14.91 -1.76 4.75
CA ILE A 162 14.11 -2.10 3.58
C ILE A 162 13.00 -1.07 3.48
N THR A 163 13.18 -0.17 2.52
CA THR A 163 12.22 0.87 2.18
C THR A 163 11.06 0.21 1.45
N GLU A 164 10.01 -0.14 2.20
CA GLU A 164 8.79 -0.69 1.62
C GLU A 164 8.08 0.36 0.76
N PRO A 165 7.62 -0.01 -0.45
CA PRO A 165 6.81 0.89 -1.27
C PRO A 165 5.47 1.17 -0.58
N LYS A 166 4.98 2.41 -0.69
CA LYS A 166 3.70 2.82 -0.09
C LYS A 166 2.61 2.93 -1.15
N LEU A 167 1.48 2.27 -0.91
CA LEU A 167 0.29 2.40 -1.75
C LEU A 167 -0.50 3.62 -1.29
N LEU A 168 -0.48 4.70 -2.10
CA LEU A 168 -1.16 5.97 -1.80
C LEU A 168 -2.63 5.92 -2.17
N ILE A 169 -2.94 5.44 -3.38
CA ILE A 169 -4.31 5.31 -3.87
C ILE A 169 -4.54 3.87 -4.31
N ASP A 170 -5.50 3.21 -3.65
CA ASP A 170 -5.97 1.87 -3.99
C ASP A 170 -7.35 1.95 -4.67
N THR A 171 -7.43 1.42 -5.88
CA THR A 171 -8.66 1.34 -6.68
C THR A 171 -9.21 -0.08 -6.81
N SER A 172 -8.58 -1.09 -6.18
CA SER A 172 -8.92 -2.51 -6.32
C SER A 172 -10.38 -2.86 -6.01
N LYS A 173 -10.98 -2.20 -5.00
CA LYS A 173 -12.37 -2.43 -4.58
C LYS A 173 -13.40 -1.58 -5.32
N LYS A 174 -12.96 -0.66 -6.20
CA LYS A 174 -13.85 0.33 -6.81
C LYS A 174 -14.32 -0.15 -8.18
N ASN A 175 -15.63 -0.39 -8.28
CA ASN A 175 -16.27 -0.78 -9.53
C ASN A 175 -16.64 0.41 -10.43
N LYS A 176 -16.44 1.66 -9.98
CA LYS A 176 -16.79 2.90 -10.71
C LYS A 176 -15.74 3.96 -10.41
N ALA A 177 -15.71 5.04 -11.20
CA ALA A 177 -14.80 6.15 -10.91
C ALA A 177 -15.12 6.74 -9.52
N PRO A 178 -14.10 7.10 -8.73
CA PRO A 178 -14.32 7.65 -7.40
C PRO A 178 -15.02 9.00 -7.48
N PHE A 179 -16.02 9.19 -6.63
CA PHE A 179 -16.53 10.51 -6.29
C PHE A 179 -15.86 10.96 -5.00
N ILE A 180 -15.09 12.04 -5.06
CA ILE A 180 -14.42 12.64 -3.91
C ILE A 180 -15.04 14.02 -3.69
N ASP A 181 -15.78 14.15 -2.58
CA ASP A 181 -16.30 15.45 -2.15
C ASP A 181 -15.23 16.16 -1.32
N ALA A 182 -14.70 17.27 -1.86
CA ALA A 182 -13.69 18.09 -1.21
C ALA A 182 -14.25 19.46 -0.77
N THR A 183 -15.57 19.58 -0.64
CA THR A 183 -16.22 20.80 -0.17
C THR A 183 -15.72 21.14 1.25
N GLY A 184 -15.08 22.30 1.41
CA GLY A 184 -14.55 22.74 2.70
C GLY A 184 -13.27 22.05 3.16
N ALA A 185 -12.59 21.29 2.30
CA ALA A 185 -11.33 20.65 2.64
C ALA A 185 -10.19 21.68 2.85
N HIS A 186 -9.36 21.47 3.88
CA HIS A 186 -8.13 22.24 4.08
C HIS A 186 -7.05 21.88 3.06
N ALA A 187 -6.03 22.73 2.92
CA ALA A 187 -4.98 22.59 1.90
C ALA A 187 -4.32 21.20 1.89
N GLY A 188 -3.89 20.69 3.05
CA GLY A 188 -3.25 19.37 3.14
C GLY A 188 -4.19 18.21 2.76
N ALA A 189 -5.50 18.35 2.99
CA ALA A 189 -6.48 17.33 2.60
C ALA A 189 -6.78 17.35 1.08
N LEU A 190 -6.72 18.53 0.45
CA LEU A 190 -7.00 18.70 -0.98
C LEU A 190 -5.79 18.38 -1.87
N PHE A 191 -4.62 18.87 -1.48
CA PHE A 191 -3.39 18.80 -2.29
C PHE A 191 -2.41 17.71 -1.84
N GLY A 192 -2.64 17.11 -0.67
CA GLY A 192 -1.72 16.18 -0.03
C GLY A 192 -0.82 16.85 0.99
N ASP A 193 -0.30 16.04 1.92
CA ASP A 193 0.56 16.50 3.02
C ASP A 193 1.61 15.43 3.35
N VAL A 194 2.75 15.85 3.87
CA VAL A 194 3.84 14.98 4.33
C VAL A 194 3.96 15.13 5.84
N ARG A 195 3.78 14.01 6.55
CA ARG A 195 3.83 14.02 8.02
C ARG A 195 5.24 14.37 8.48
N HIS A 196 5.33 15.31 9.42
CA HIS A 196 6.59 15.66 10.07
C HIS A 196 7.15 14.46 10.86
N ASP A 197 8.44 14.19 10.71
CA ASP A 197 9.17 13.19 11.48
C ASP A 197 10.02 13.87 12.58
N PRO A 198 9.65 13.76 13.86
CA PRO A 198 10.40 14.36 14.95
C PRO A 198 11.79 13.71 15.19
N PHE A 199 12.06 12.53 14.62
CA PHE A 199 13.30 11.78 14.83
C PHE A 199 14.30 11.91 13.68
N GLN A 200 14.03 12.78 12.71
CA GLN A 200 14.90 12.99 11.55
C GLN A 200 16.32 13.45 11.95
N SER A 201 16.44 14.23 13.03
CA SER A 201 17.72 14.71 13.59
C SER A 201 18.45 13.68 14.46
N GLY A 202 17.77 12.62 14.92
CA GLY A 202 18.32 11.59 15.81
C GLY A 202 18.79 10.31 15.12
N GLY A 203 18.72 10.22 13.78
CA GLY A 203 19.15 9.04 13.01
C GLY A 203 18.21 7.83 13.10
N LEU A 204 17.11 7.92 13.85
CA LEU A 204 16.07 6.90 13.99
C LEU A 204 14.80 7.22 13.17
N GLY A 205 14.83 8.29 12.38
CA GLY A 205 13.70 8.73 11.57
C GLY A 205 13.15 7.63 10.65
N THR A 206 11.84 7.71 10.41
CA THR A 206 11.19 7.02 9.30
C THR A 206 11.88 7.40 7.98
N PRO A 207 12.33 6.41 7.18
CA PRO A 207 12.85 6.71 5.86
C PRO A 207 11.73 7.34 5.02
N ALA A 208 12.05 8.43 4.30
CA ALA A 208 11.05 9.18 3.51
C ALA A 208 10.57 8.41 2.27
#